data_AF-A0A2A2S3C4-F1
#
_entry.id   AF-A0A2A2S3C4-F1
#
_cell.length_a   1.000
_cell.length_b   1.000
_cell.length_c   1.000
_cell.angle_alpha   90.00
_cell.angle_beta   90.00
_cell.angle_gamma   90.00
#
_symmetry.space_group_name_H-M   'P 1'
#
loop_
_entity.id
_entity.type
_entity.pdbx_description
1 polymer ?
#
loop_
_entity_poly.entity_id
_entity_poly.type
_entity_poly.pdbx_seq_one_letter_code
_entity_poly.pdbx_strand_id
1 'polypeptide(L)'
;MPNITIQTKKADAFKKAIFEAVEDETLKTWEIRESADDSYLLTHKPEQWADRALLKFIVDEDNLVIKTTKWKSRQKDAVAENYFIGRFIEILLQHFSTHFTDLKVNK
;
A
#
# COMPACT_ATOMS: atom_id res chain seq x y z
N MET A 1 -9.32 -8.81 6.09
CA MET A 1 -8.12 -7.97 6.29
C MET A 1 -8.45 -6.61 5.74
N PRO A 2 -8.17 -5.52 6.48
CA PRO A 2 -8.55 -4.19 6.06
C PRO A 2 -7.87 -3.84 4.73
N ASN A 3 -8.60 -3.12 3.88
CA ASN A 3 -8.13 -2.72 2.57
C ASN A 3 -8.67 -1.34 2.16
N ILE A 4 -7.97 -0.73 1.22
CA ILE A 4 -8.38 0.49 0.55
C ILE A 4 -8.75 0.11 -0.88
N THR A 5 -9.93 0.52 -1.33
CA THR A 5 -10.34 0.45 -2.73
C THR A 5 -10.31 1.86 -3.29
N ILE A 6 -9.59 2.04 -4.39
CA ILE A 6 -9.43 3.36 -5.01
C ILE A 6 -9.97 3.30 -6.43
N GLN A 7 -10.96 4.13 -6.74
CA GLN A 7 -11.53 4.19 -8.07
C GLN A 7 -10.64 5.05 -8.97
N THR A 8 -10.10 4.45 -10.03
CA THR A 8 -9.27 5.15 -11.03
C THR A 8 -9.30 4.41 -12.36
N LYS A 9 -9.42 5.15 -13.46
CA LYS A 9 -9.35 4.60 -14.83
C LYS A 9 -7.92 4.24 -15.26
N LYS A 10 -6.94 4.43 -14.39
CA LYS A 10 -5.50 4.27 -14.67
C LYS A 10 -4.81 3.49 -13.56
N ALA A 11 -5.41 2.39 -13.10
CA ALA A 11 -4.95 1.63 -11.94
C ALA A 11 -3.49 1.16 -12.05
N ASP A 12 -3.06 0.64 -13.21
CA ASP A 12 -1.66 0.26 -13.45
C ASP A 12 -0.69 1.45 -13.37
N ALA A 13 -1.02 2.55 -14.06
CA ALA A 13 -0.18 3.74 -14.05
C ALA A 13 -0.13 4.36 -12.64
N PHE A 14 -1.23 4.30 -11.90
CA PHE A 14 -1.26 4.78 -10.53
C PHE A 14 -0.42 3.92 -9.60
N LYS A 15 -0.54 2.58 -9.69
CA LYS A 15 0.34 1.66 -8.98
C LYS A 15 1.80 1.98 -9.29
N LYS A 16 2.15 2.13 -10.57
CA LYS A 16 3.52 2.46 -10.98
C LYS A 16 4.01 3.78 -10.34
N ALA A 17 3.20 4.84 -10.39
CA ALA A 17 3.54 6.13 -9.78
C ALA A 17 3.78 6.03 -8.25
N ILE A 18 3.04 5.16 -7.55
CA ILE A 18 3.26 4.90 -6.12
C ILE A 18 4.63 4.26 -5.89
N PHE A 19 5.00 3.24 -6.65
CA PHE A 19 6.29 2.55 -6.48
C PHE A 19 7.45 3.46 -6.87
N GLU A 20 7.33 4.22 -7.97
CA GLU A 20 8.32 5.23 -8.37
C GLU A 20 8.54 6.27 -7.27
N ALA A 21 7.48 6.72 -6.60
CA ALA A 21 7.58 7.67 -5.48
C ALA A 21 8.24 7.07 -4.22
N VAL A 22 8.30 5.74 -4.09
CA VAL A 22 9.09 5.09 -3.03
C VAL A 22 10.56 5.02 -3.46
N GLU A 23 10.82 4.65 -4.71
CA GLU A 23 12.17 4.54 -5.27
C GLU A 23 12.91 5.88 -5.34
N ASP A 24 12.21 6.97 -5.64
CA ASP A 24 12.77 8.33 -5.73
C ASP A 24 12.87 9.05 -4.37
N GLU A 25 12.58 8.35 -3.27
CA GLU A 25 12.55 8.86 -1.90
C GLU A 25 11.53 9.99 -1.64
N THR A 26 10.50 10.16 -2.47
CA THR A 26 9.36 11.03 -2.14
C THR A 26 8.61 10.48 -0.92
N LEU A 27 8.39 9.17 -0.87
CA LEU A 27 7.74 8.45 0.23
C LEU A 27 8.76 7.88 1.22
N LYS A 28 9.55 8.74 1.86
CA LYS A 28 10.72 8.39 2.72
C LYS A 28 10.46 7.37 3.83
N THR A 29 9.22 7.24 4.27
CA THR A 29 8.82 6.33 5.36
C THR A 29 8.34 4.97 4.86
N TRP A 30 8.37 4.72 3.56
CA TRP A 30 7.95 3.48 2.93
C TRP A 30 9.13 2.81 2.23
N GLU A 31 9.05 1.50 2.10
CA GLU A 31 10.12 0.70 1.52
C GLU A 31 9.53 -0.46 0.72
N ILE A 32 10.14 -0.76 -0.43
CA ILE A 32 9.75 -1.88 -1.27
C ILE A 32 10.32 -3.18 -0.67
N ARG A 33 9.49 -4.20 -0.64
CA ARG A 33 9.84 -5.58 -0.28
C ARG A 33 9.50 -6.48 -1.45
N GLU A 34 10.43 -7.32 -1.84
CA GLU A 34 10.20 -8.38 -2.82
C GLU A 34 9.73 -9.63 -2.08
N SER A 35 8.61 -10.22 -2.52
CA SER A 35 8.15 -11.49 -2.00
C SER A 35 8.61 -12.66 -2.87
N ALA A 36 8.57 -13.88 -2.32
CA ALA A 36 9.01 -15.09 -3.01
C ALA A 36 8.19 -15.49 -4.27
N ASP A 37 7.09 -14.79 -4.55
CA ASP A 37 6.30 -14.88 -5.77
C ASP A 37 6.56 -13.70 -6.72
N ASP A 38 7.73 -13.07 -6.62
CA ASP A 38 8.18 -11.88 -7.36
C ASP A 38 7.18 -10.72 -7.33
N SER A 39 6.40 -10.64 -6.24
CA SER A 39 5.44 -9.55 -6.06
C SER A 39 6.05 -8.45 -5.21
N TYR A 40 6.00 -7.21 -5.70
CA TYR A 40 6.42 -6.06 -4.93
C TYR A 40 5.35 -5.66 -3.91
N LEU A 41 5.78 -5.58 -2.65
CA LEU A 41 5.00 -5.17 -1.49
C LEU A 41 5.60 -3.89 -0.92
N LEU A 42 4.81 -3.11 -0.19
CA LEU A 42 5.34 -2.00 0.60
C LEU A 42 5.29 -2.30 2.09
N THR A 43 6.33 -1.87 2.80
CA THR A 43 6.34 -1.81 4.26
C THR A 43 6.67 -0.41 4.77
N HIS A 44 6.39 -0.15 6.06
CA HIS A 44 6.74 1.10 6.71
C HIS A 44 8.16 0.99 7.27
N LYS A 45 9.05 1.91 6.88
CA LYS A 45 10.50 1.89 7.16
C LYS A 45 10.87 1.98 8.66
N PRO A 46 10.21 2.80 9.50
CA PRO A 46 10.50 2.84 10.93
C PRO A 46 10.50 1.46 11.62
N GLU A 47 11.58 1.17 12.34
CA GLU A 47 11.89 -0.17 12.91
C GLU A 47 10.73 -0.77 13.72
N GLN A 48 10.02 0.04 14.51
CA GLN A 48 8.88 -0.41 15.32
C GLN A 48 7.70 -0.97 14.49
N TRP A 49 7.65 -0.68 13.19
CA TRP A 49 6.58 -1.05 12.26
C TRP A 49 7.04 -1.93 11.09
N ALA A 50 8.34 -1.91 10.78
CA ALA A 50 8.92 -2.63 9.66
C ALA A 50 8.51 -4.11 9.64
N ASP A 51 7.95 -4.54 8.51
CA ASP A 51 7.56 -5.93 8.23
C ASP A 51 6.51 -6.53 9.21
N ARG A 52 5.89 -5.71 10.07
CA ARG A 52 4.76 -6.14 10.92
C ARG A 52 3.46 -6.26 10.13
N ALA A 53 3.35 -5.48 9.07
CA ALA A 53 2.36 -5.62 8.02
C ALA A 53 3.02 -5.28 6.67
N LEU A 54 2.33 -5.61 5.59
CA LEU A 54 2.73 -5.36 4.21
C LEU A 54 1.52 -4.87 3.43
N LEU A 55 1.74 -4.01 2.43
CA LEU A 55 0.71 -3.61 1.47
C LEU A 55 0.93 -4.34 0.15
N LYS A 56 -0.11 -5.03 -0.31
CA LYS A 56 -0.18 -5.66 -1.63
C LYS A 56 -1.11 -4.86 -2.52
N PHE A 57 -0.66 -4.58 -3.75
CA PHE A 57 -1.37 -3.78 -4.74
C PHE A 57 -1.94 -4.69 -5.82
N ILE A 58 -3.26 -4.69 -5.95
CA ILE A 58 -4.01 -5.48 -6.92
C ILE A 58 -4.69 -4.51 -7.87
N VAL A 59 -4.34 -4.60 -9.14
CA VAL A 59 -5.01 -3.85 -10.20
C VAL A 59 -6.24 -4.63 -10.64
N ASP A 60 -7.36 -3.93 -10.72
CA ASP A 60 -8.64 -4.38 -11.24
C ASP A 60 -9.18 -3.26 -12.15
N GLU A 61 -9.95 -3.57 -13.18
CA GLU A 61 -10.28 -2.71 -14.34
C GLU A 61 -10.25 -1.19 -14.04
N ASP A 62 -11.20 -0.73 -13.22
CA ASP A 62 -11.34 0.68 -12.80
C ASP A 62 -10.95 0.92 -11.32
N ASN A 63 -10.19 0.00 -10.72
CA ASN A 63 -9.84 0.04 -9.30
C ASN A 63 -8.39 -0.35 -9.02
N LEU A 64 -7.75 0.41 -8.13
CA LEU A 64 -6.56 -0.06 -7.42
C LEU A 64 -6.97 -0.51 -6.02
N VAL A 65 -6.79 -1.80 -5.72
CA VAL A 65 -7.07 -2.36 -4.40
C VAL A 65 -5.77 -2.57 -3.64
N ILE A 66 -5.66 -1.94 -2.48
CA ILE A 66 -4.50 -2.02 -1.60
C ILE A 66 -4.90 -2.82 -0.36
N LYS A 67 -4.37 -4.04 -0.25
CA LYS A 67 -4.71 -4.96 0.85
C LYS A 67 -3.53 -5.09 1.79
N THR A 68 -3.84 -5.15 3.09
CA THR A 68 -2.85 -5.62 4.07
C THR A 68 -2.58 -7.11 3.90
N THR A 69 -1.32 -7.49 4.06
CA THR A 69 -0.86 -8.88 4.09
C THR A 69 0.31 -9.02 5.07
N LYS A 70 0.81 -10.24 5.24
CA LYS A 70 1.93 -10.58 6.11
C LYS A 70 2.89 -11.53 5.42
N TRP A 71 4.13 -11.56 5.89
CA TRP A 71 5.06 -12.63 5.55
C TRP A 71 4.47 -13.99 5.96
N LYS A 72 4.67 -15.03 5.12
CA LYS A 72 4.14 -16.39 5.39
C LYS A 72 4.58 -16.92 6.76
N SER A 73 5.79 -16.59 7.18
CA SER A 73 6.39 -16.99 8.46
C SER A 73 5.89 -16.19 9.68
N ARG A 74 5.20 -15.06 9.49
CA ARG A 74 4.75 -14.19 10.59
C ARG A 74 3.28 -14.42 10.93
N GLN A 75 2.93 -14.20 12.19
CA GLN A 75 1.54 -14.14 12.64
C GLN A 75 0.89 -12.82 12.23
N LYS A 76 -0.44 -12.78 12.33
CA LYS A 76 -1.23 -11.59 12.03
C LYS A 76 -1.01 -10.53 13.13
N ASP A 77 -0.79 -9.28 12.74
CA ASP A 77 -0.72 -8.14 13.65
C ASP A 77 -1.80 -7.12 13.26
N ALA A 78 -2.98 -7.24 13.86
CA ALA A 78 -4.12 -6.38 13.53
C ALA A 78 -3.87 -4.89 13.86
N VAL A 79 -2.99 -4.60 14.82
CA VAL A 79 -2.64 -3.21 15.16
C VAL A 79 -1.81 -2.63 14.02
N ALA A 80 -0.78 -3.35 13.57
CA ALA A 80 0.03 -2.93 12.43
C ALA A 80 -0.78 -2.82 11.13
N GLU A 81 -1.68 -3.77 10.85
CA GLU A 81 -2.55 -3.71 9.66
C GLU A 81 -3.40 -2.43 9.61
N ASN A 82 -4.06 -2.07 10.73
CA ASN A 82 -4.86 -0.86 10.79
C ASN A 82 -4.00 0.41 10.74
N TYR A 83 -2.84 0.40 11.40
CA TYR A 83 -1.88 1.50 11.35
C TYR A 83 -1.42 1.76 9.91
N PHE A 84 -1.05 0.71 9.17
CA PHE A 84 -0.60 0.82 7.78
C PHE A 84 -1.67 1.42 6.87
N ILE A 85 -2.92 0.98 7.01
CA ILE A 85 -4.04 1.54 6.24
C ILE A 85 -4.20 3.03 6.53
N GLY A 86 -4.22 3.43 7.80
CA GLY A 86 -4.32 4.84 8.19
C GLY A 86 -3.19 5.69 7.60
N ARG A 87 -1.94 5.27 7.80
CA ARG A 87 -0.76 5.97 7.28
C ARG A 87 -0.76 6.04 5.75
N PHE A 88 -1.18 4.98 5.07
CA PHE A 88 -1.16 4.97 3.62
C PHE A 88 -2.29 5.83 3.03
N ILE A 89 -3.44 5.95 3.70
CA ILE A 89 -4.48 6.92 3.30
C ILE A 89 -3.94 8.35 3.34
N GLU A 90 -3.19 8.72 4.38
CA GLU A 90 -2.54 10.05 4.43
C GLU A 90 -1.64 10.29 3.22
N ILE A 91 -0.82 9.29 2.86
CA ILE A 91 0.06 9.34 1.68
C ILE A 91 -0.74 9.51 0.38
N LEU A 92 -1.80 8.72 0.21
CA LEU A 92 -2.67 8.77 -0.97
C LEU A 92 -3.30 10.15 -1.13
N LEU A 93 -3.81 10.74 -0.06
CA LEU A 93 -4.44 12.06 -0.10
C LEU A 93 -3.42 13.18 -0.33
N GLN A 94 -2.24 13.09 0.30
CA GLN A 94 -1.21 14.13 0.21
C GLN A 94 -0.50 14.16 -1.14
N HIS A 95 -0.16 12.99 -1.70
CA HIS A 95 0.71 12.90 -2.87
C HIS A 95 -0.03 12.50 -4.15
N PHE A 96 -1.20 11.88 -4.03
CA PHE A 96 -1.87 11.23 -5.15
C PHE A 96 -3.36 11.54 -5.30
N SER A 97 -3.89 12.55 -4.61
CA SER A 97 -5.32 12.90 -4.67
C SER A 97 -5.85 13.17 -6.08
N THR A 98 -4.97 13.58 -7.01
CA THR A 98 -5.32 13.81 -8.43
C THR A 98 -5.37 12.52 -9.28
N HIS A 99 -4.94 11.38 -8.74
CA HIS A 99 -4.84 10.11 -9.48
C HIS A 99 -6.10 9.24 -9.39
N PHE A 100 -7.05 9.62 -8.55
CA PHE A 100 -8.28 8.87 -8.31
C PHE A 100 -9.48 9.78 -8.05
N THR A 101 -10.68 9.22 -8.19
CA THR A 101 -11.94 9.95 -7.99
C THR A 101 -12.64 9.60 -6.70
N ASP A 102 -12.44 8.38 -6.21
CA ASP A 102 -13.04 7.90 -4.97
C ASP A 102 -12.06 7.00 -4.21
N LEU A 103 -12.16 7.03 -2.89
CA LEU A 103 -11.39 6.19 -1.99
C LEU A 103 -12.31 5.64 -0.91
N LYS A 104 -12.36 4.31 -0.81
CA LYS A 104 -13.15 3.58 0.19
C LYS A 104 -12.25 2.75 1.09
N VAL A 105 -12.49 2.82 2.39
CA VAL A 105 -11.87 1.96 3.39
C VAL A 105 -12.82 0.83 3.76
N ASN A 106 -12.39 -0.41 3.58
CA ASN A 106 -13.14 -1.60 3.97
C ASN A 106 -12.43 -2.25 5.17
N LYS A 107 -13.13 -2.35 6.31
CA LYS A 107 -12.60 -2.87 7.58
C LYS A 107 -13.16 -4.26 7.89
#